data_AF-A0A1I5MG41-F1
#
_entry.id   AF-A0A1I5MG41-F1
#
_cell.length_a   1.000
_cell.length_b   1.000
_cell.length_c   1.000
_cell.angle_alpha   90.00
_cell.angle_beta   90.00
_cell.angle_gamma   90.00
#
_symmetry.space_group_name_H-M   'P 1'
#
loop_
_entity.id
_entity.type
_entity.pdbx_description
1 polymer ?
#
loop_
_entity_poly.entity_id
_entity_poly.type
_entity_poly.pdbx_seq_one_letter_code
_entity_poly.pdbx_strand_id
1 'polypeptide(L)'
;MPLKTKLFDVADYLTTEEDIKAYLDEALASGDSRLVAAALGDVARAKGMTKIAEKAGLSRESLYKSLSDKGYPEFGTVFKVLKALGYSLHTGDAVADIREAS
;
A
#
# COMPACT_ATOMS: atom_id res chain seq x y z
N MET A 1 -28.61 19.10 16.42
CA MET A 1 -28.53 18.45 15.09
C MET A 1 -27.63 17.23 15.22
N PRO A 2 -28.02 16.04 14.73
CA PRO A 2 -27.13 14.88 14.75
C PRO A 2 -25.99 15.06 13.73
N LEU A 3 -24.76 14.73 14.14
CA LEU A 3 -23.60 14.71 13.27
C LEU A 3 -23.73 13.51 12.30
N LYS A 4 -23.53 13.74 11.01
CA LYS A 4 -23.44 12.65 10.01
C LYS A 4 -22.01 12.15 9.98
N THR A 5 -21.81 10.86 10.19
CA THR A 5 -20.50 10.20 10.09
C THR A 5 -20.45 9.28 8.88
N LYS A 6 -19.25 9.02 8.37
CA LYS A 6 -18.95 8.02 7.33
C LYS A 6 -17.98 7.01 7.95
N LEU A 7 -18.00 5.75 7.49
CA LEU A 7 -16.92 4.82 7.80
C LEU A 7 -15.60 5.39 7.25
N PHE A 8 -14.54 5.28 8.06
CA PHE A 8 -13.20 5.66 7.67
C PHE A 8 -12.68 4.71 6.58
N ASP A 9 -12.11 5.28 5.52
CA ASP A 9 -11.37 4.56 4.49
C ASP A 9 -10.07 5.34 4.22
N VAL A 10 -8.92 4.70 4.42
CA VAL A 10 -7.60 5.34 4.24
C VAL A 10 -7.38 5.78 2.79
N ALA A 11 -7.97 5.08 1.82
CA ALA A 11 -7.83 5.42 0.40
C ALA A 11 -8.37 6.83 0.07
N ASP A 12 -9.32 7.35 0.86
CA ASP A 12 -9.85 8.71 0.70
C ASP A 12 -8.82 9.80 1.08
N TYR A 13 -7.78 9.45 1.84
CA TYR A 13 -6.78 10.39 2.37
C TYR A 13 -5.42 10.29 1.67
N LEU A 14 -5.20 9.25 0.85
CA LEU A 14 -3.97 9.05 0.07
C LEU A 14 -3.98 9.90 -1.22
N THR A 15 -4.00 11.22 -1.05
CA THR A 15 -4.22 12.19 -2.14
C THR A 15 -2.94 12.77 -2.74
N THR A 16 -1.87 12.84 -1.94
CA THR A 16 -0.57 13.35 -2.40
C THR A 16 0.45 12.23 -2.53
N GLU A 17 1.52 12.46 -3.31
CA GLU A 17 2.60 11.47 -3.41
C GLU A 17 3.37 11.35 -2.10
N GLU A 18 3.44 12.42 -1.31
CA GLU A 18 4.03 12.44 0.03
C GLU A 18 3.26 11.55 1.00
N ASP A 19 1.92 11.64 1.03
CA ASP A 19 1.06 10.79 1.89
C ASP A 19 1.27 9.31 1.55
N ILE A 20 1.31 9.00 0.26
CA ILE A 20 1.47 7.62 -0.22
C ILE A 20 2.84 7.05 0.15
N LYS A 21 3.91 7.84 0.00
CA LYS A 21 5.26 7.41 0.38
C LYS A 21 5.35 7.17 1.88
N ALA A 22 4.94 8.14 2.69
CA ALA A 22 4.97 8.01 4.15
C ALA A 22 4.17 6.78 4.61
N TYR A 23 3.00 6.56 4.01
CA TYR A 23 2.16 5.40 4.33
C TYR A 23 2.80 4.06 3.95
N LEU A 24 3.41 3.96 2.76
CA LEU A 24 4.09 2.75 2.32
C LEU A 24 5.39 2.49 3.11
N ASP A 25 6.13 3.54 3.46
CA ASP A 25 7.36 3.43 4.24
C ASP A 25 7.06 2.89 5.64
N GLU A 26 6.02 3.39 6.31
CA GLU A 26 5.57 2.87 7.61
C GLU A 26 5.11 1.41 7.50
N ALA A 27 4.35 1.08 6.45
CA ALA A 27 3.92 -0.29 6.22
C ALA A 27 5.12 -1.24 6.02
N LEU A 28 6.15 -0.82 5.27
CA LEU A 28 7.38 -1.58 5.06
C LEU A 28 8.21 -1.70 6.35
N ALA A 29 8.31 -0.62 7.13
CA ALA A 29 9.04 -0.60 8.41
C ALA A 29 8.44 -1.56 9.45
N SER A 30 7.13 -1.81 9.38
CA SER A 30 6.46 -2.77 10.28
C SER A 30 7.00 -4.21 10.19
N GLY A 31 7.58 -4.59 9.05
CA GLY A 31 7.96 -5.97 8.75
C GLY A 31 6.79 -6.96 8.60
N ASP A 32 5.54 -6.51 8.68
CA ASP A 32 4.34 -7.35 8.50
C ASP A 32 3.93 -7.38 7.04
N SER A 33 4.12 -8.54 6.39
CA SER A 33 3.78 -8.74 4.98
C SER A 33 2.29 -8.52 4.68
N ARG A 34 1.39 -8.75 5.64
CA ARG A 34 -0.04 -8.49 5.47
C ARG A 34 -0.33 -7.00 5.48
N LEU A 35 0.33 -6.24 6.34
CA LEU A 35 0.19 -4.78 6.38
C LEU A 35 0.71 -4.16 5.08
N VAL A 36 1.87 -4.62 4.59
CA VAL A 36 2.41 -4.19 3.30
C VAL A 36 1.45 -4.50 2.15
N ALA A 37 0.87 -5.70 2.12
CA ALA A 37 -0.09 -6.09 1.10
C ALA A 37 -1.36 -5.20 1.14
N ALA A 38 -1.92 -4.97 2.33
CA ALA A 38 -3.08 -4.11 2.53
C ALA A 38 -2.78 -2.67 2.09
N ALA A 39 -1.64 -2.11 2.50
CA ALA A 39 -1.23 -0.76 2.15
C ALA A 39 -1.07 -0.57 0.62
N LEU A 40 -0.47 -1.55 -0.07
CA LEU A 40 -0.42 -1.56 -1.53
C LEU A 40 -1.82 -1.61 -2.16
N GLY A 41 -2.74 -2.35 -1.55
CA GLY A 41 -4.14 -2.40 -1.96
C GLY A 41 -4.82 -1.04 -1.83
N ASP A 42 -4.62 -0.36 -0.70
CA ASP A 42 -5.18 0.95 -0.40
C ASP A 42 -4.66 2.02 -1.37
N VAL A 43 -3.35 2.04 -1.61
CA VAL A 43 -2.73 2.94 -2.60
C VAL A 43 -3.22 2.63 -4.02
N ALA A 44 -3.37 1.35 -4.37
CA ALA A 44 -3.93 0.97 -5.67
C ALA A 44 -5.39 1.42 -5.84
N ARG A 45 -6.20 1.36 -4.77
CA ARG A 45 -7.56 1.91 -4.76
C ARG A 45 -7.55 3.43 -4.95
N ALA A 46 -6.71 4.15 -4.20
CA ALA A 46 -6.58 5.61 -4.29
C ALA A 46 -6.12 6.09 -5.68
N LYS A 47 -5.15 5.40 -6.31
CA LYS A 47 -4.64 5.71 -7.66
C LYS A 47 -5.49 5.14 -8.82
N GLY A 48 -6.55 4.39 -8.51
CA GLY A 48 -7.44 3.77 -9.48
C GLY A 48 -7.10 2.31 -9.78
N MET A 49 -7.79 1.40 -9.11
CA MET A 49 -7.54 -0.05 -9.15
C MET A 49 -7.46 -0.65 -10.56
N THR A 50 -8.37 -0.25 -11.47
CA THR A 50 -8.39 -0.74 -12.86
C THR A 50 -7.07 -0.46 -13.58
N LYS A 51 -6.58 0.78 -13.47
CA LYS A 51 -5.33 1.22 -14.11
C LYS A 51 -4.12 0.46 -13.56
N ILE A 52 -4.11 0.19 -12.26
CA ILE A 52 -3.01 -0.55 -11.62
C ILE A 52 -3.04 -2.01 -12.02
N ALA A 53 -4.21 -2.65 -12.04
CA ALA A 53 -4.37 -4.03 -12.48
C ALA A 53 -3.87 -4.24 -13.92
N GLU A 54 -4.26 -3.35 -14.84
CA GLU A 54 -3.81 -3.37 -16.24
C GLU A 54 -2.28 -3.24 -16.35
N LYS A 55 -1.70 -2.24 -15.68
CA LYS A 55 -0.24 -2.03 -15.67
C LYS A 55 0.53 -3.19 -15.05
N ALA A 56 -0.04 -3.85 -14.05
CA ALA A 56 0.56 -5.00 -13.37
C ALA A 56 0.39 -6.31 -14.16
N GLY A 57 -0.45 -6.33 -15.21
CA GLY A 57 -0.80 -7.55 -15.94
C GLY A 57 -1.62 -8.53 -15.09
N LEU A 58 -2.48 -8.01 -14.22
CA LEU A 58 -3.32 -8.79 -13.29
C LEU A 58 -4.80 -8.45 -13.52
N SER A 59 -5.70 -9.36 -13.14
CA SER A 59 -7.12 -9.02 -13.08
C SER A 59 -7.42 -8.19 -11.83
N ARG A 60 -8.42 -7.30 -11.91
CA ARG A 60 -8.87 -6.51 -10.74
C ARG A 60 -9.27 -7.39 -9.57
N GLU A 61 -9.95 -8.50 -9.84
CA GLU A 61 -10.37 -9.46 -8.82
C GLU A 61 -9.19 -10.15 -8.14
N SER A 62 -8.20 -10.60 -8.93
CA SER A 62 -6.96 -11.17 -8.39
C SER A 62 -6.23 -10.15 -7.53
N LEU A 63 -6.17 -8.89 -7.97
CA LEU A 63 -5.51 -7.81 -7.23
C LEU A 63 -6.23 -7.50 -5.91
N TYR A 64 -7.57 -7.38 -5.92
CA TYR A 64 -8.38 -7.22 -4.70
C TYR A 64 -8.18 -8.37 -3.71
N LYS A 65 -8.21 -9.61 -4.18
CA LYS A 65 -8.01 -10.79 -3.33
C LYS A 65 -6.61 -10.80 -2.72
N SER A 66 -5.60 -10.53 -3.55
CA SER A 66 -4.19 -10.63 -3.16
C SER A 66 -3.76 -9.52 -2.20
N LEU A 67 -4.32 -8.31 -2.35
CA LEU A 67 -3.98 -7.13 -1.53
C LEU A 67 -5.03 -6.81 -0.45
N SER A 68 -5.95 -7.74 -0.18
CA SER A 68 -6.92 -7.61 0.91
C SER A 68 -6.27 -7.84 2.28
N ASP A 69 -6.99 -7.50 3.35
CA ASP A 69 -6.68 -7.84 4.74
C ASP A 69 -6.39 -9.34 4.98
N LYS A 70 -6.95 -10.20 4.14
CA LYS A 70 -6.80 -11.67 4.18
C LYS A 70 -5.92 -12.20 3.04
N GLY A 71 -5.42 -11.32 2.19
CA GLY A 71 -4.63 -11.65 1.02
C GLY A 71 -3.21 -12.06 1.39
N TYR A 72 -2.65 -12.98 0.61
CA TYR A 72 -1.23 -13.32 0.63
C TYR A 72 -0.72 -13.23 -0.81
N PRO A 73 -0.25 -12.05 -1.24
CA PRO A 73 0.28 -11.92 -2.59
C PRO A 73 1.59 -12.68 -2.68
N GLU A 74 1.80 -13.40 -3.79
CA GLU A 74 3.13 -13.89 -4.11
C GLU A 74 4.12 -12.72 -4.22
N PHE A 75 5.38 -12.94 -3.86
CA PHE A 75 6.40 -11.89 -3.88
C PHE A 75 6.54 -11.23 -5.27
N GLY A 76 6.41 -12.01 -6.34
CA GLY A 76 6.40 -11.49 -7.72
C GLY A 76 5.21 -10.56 -8.01
N THR A 77 4.06 -10.79 -7.38
CA THR A 77 2.88 -9.91 -7.49
C THR A 77 3.15 -8.56 -6.82
N VAL A 78 3.79 -8.56 -5.65
CA VAL A 78 4.18 -7.31 -4.96
C VAL A 78 5.03 -6.42 -5.86
N PHE A 79 6.05 -6.98 -6.52
CA PHE A 79 6.89 -6.20 -7.45
C PHE A 79 6.14 -5.66 -8.66
N LYS A 80 5.23 -6.45 -9.25
CA LYS A 80 4.40 -5.99 -10.37
C LYS A 80 3.55 -4.79 -9.96
N VAL A 81 2.99 -4.83 -8.75
CA VAL A 81 2.16 -3.75 -8.20
C VAL A 81 3.00 -2.51 -7.90
N LEU A 82 4.14 -2.64 -7.21
CA LEU A 82 5.06 -1.53 -6.96
C LEU A 82 5.44 -0.82 -8.28
N LYS A 83 5.83 -1.60 -9.30
CA LYS A 83 6.17 -1.06 -10.62
C LYS A 83 4.98 -0.37 -11.29
N ALA A 84 3.78 -0.94 -11.20
CA ALA A 84 2.56 -0.35 -11.75
C ALA A 84 2.19 0.99 -11.09
N LEU A 85 2.48 1.11 -9.79
CA LEU A 85 2.33 2.33 -8.99
C LEU A 85 3.43 3.37 -9.26
N GLY A 86 4.52 2.98 -9.93
CA GLY A 86 5.65 3.86 -10.26
C GLY A 86 6.79 3.83 -9.22
N TYR A 87 6.80 2.83 -8.34
CA TYR A 87 7.83 2.66 -7.31
C TYR A 87 8.79 1.52 -7.64
N SER A 88 9.97 1.60 -7.04
CA SER A 88 11.02 0.59 -7.12
C SER A 88 11.51 0.26 -5.71
N LEU A 89 11.83 -1.02 -5.48
CA LEU A 89 12.42 -1.47 -4.23
C LEU A 89 13.94 -1.33 -4.33
N HIS A 90 14.55 -0.77 -3.29
CA HIS A 90 15.99 -0.55 -3.21
C HIS A 90 16.51 -1.07 -1.87
N THR A 91 17.80 -1.37 -1.81
CA THR A 91 18.49 -1.58 -0.53
C THR A 91 18.60 -0.24 0.18
N GLY A 92 18.09 -0.16 1.40
CA GLY A 92 18.41 0.90 2.34
C GLY A 92 19.30 0.33 3.45
N ASP A 93 20.07 1.19 4.11
CA ASP A 93 20.65 0.80 5.39
C ASP A 93 19.50 0.54 6.36
N ALA A 94 19.54 -0.61 7.03
CA ALA A 94 18.68 -0.81 8.19
C ALA A 94 19.16 0.18 9.26
N VAL A 95 18.61 1.41 9.24
CA VAL A 95 18.85 2.37 10.31
C VAL A 95 18.28 1.70 11.56
N ALA A 96 19.18 1.25 12.43
CA ALA A 96 18.82 0.81 13.75
C ALA A 96 17.99 1.94 14.35
N ASP A 97 16.78 1.59 14.77
CA ASP A 97 15.83 2.43 15.48
C ASP A 97 16.51 2.93 16.78
N ILE A 98 17.40 3.91 16.65
CA ILE A 98 17.82 4.76 17.75
C ILE A 98 16.66 5.73 17.89
N ARG A 99 15.64 5.25 18.61
CA ARG A 99 14.71 6.11 19.31
C ARG A 99 15.52 7.21 19.98
N GLU A 100 15.41 8.42 19.45
CA GLU A 100 15.91 9.60 20.13
C GLU A 100 15.27 9.65 21.50
N ALA A 101 16.13 9.70 22.50
CA ALA A 101 15.78 9.97 23.87
C ALA A 101 15.10 11.34 23.97
N SER A 102 13.97 11.39 24.67
CA SER A 102 13.62 12.46 25.63
C SER A 102 12.59 11.92 26.60
#